data_AF-A0A6P1DNB3-F1
#
_entry.id   AF-A0A6P1DNB3-F1
#
_cell.length_a   1.000
_cell.length_b   1.000
_cell.length_c   1.000
_cell.angle_alpha   90.00
_cell.angle_beta   90.00
_cell.angle_gamma   90.00
#
_symmetry.space_group_name_H-M   'P 1'
#
loop_
_entity.id
_entity.type
_entity.pdbx_description
1 polymer ?
#
loop_
_entity_poly.entity_id
_entity_poly.type
_entity_poly.pdbx_seq_one_letter_code
_entity_poly.pdbx_strand_id
1 'polypeptide(L)'
;MTPLEKTEALYRELIAGYGDGEERELRAAAKLLMVALSKLKEHGGPGWQGLVDEYLIMLRNDPERFERMLESNRGQGKRPSMREDGAGSLIA
;
A
#
# COMPACT_ATOMS: atom_id res chain seq x y z
N MET A 1 11.29 -4.72 -2.63
CA MET A 1 10.46 -3.54 -2.37
C MET A 1 9.12 -3.69 -3.05
N THR A 2 8.08 -4.02 -2.28
CA THR A 2 6.68 -4.03 -2.71
C THR A 2 6.21 -2.60 -2.99
N PRO A 3 5.06 -2.42 -3.67
CA PRO A 3 4.48 -1.10 -3.85
C PRO A 3 4.28 -0.33 -2.54
N LEU A 4 3.84 -1.01 -1.47
CA LEU A 4 3.68 -0.39 -0.15
C LEU A 4 5.02 0.07 0.42
N GLU A 5 6.06 -0.77 0.36
CA GLU A 5 7.39 -0.39 0.85
C GLU A 5 7.97 0.80 0.08
N LYS A 6 7.65 0.94 -1.22
CA LYS A 6 8.01 2.13 -2.01
C LYS A 6 7.27 3.38 -1.53
N THR A 7 5.99 3.27 -1.20
CA THR A 7 5.21 4.37 -0.62
C THR A 7 5.76 4.78 0.75
N GLU A 8 6.16 3.83 1.59
CA GLU A 8 6.80 4.11 2.88
C GLU A 8 8.18 4.76 2.71
N ALA A 9 8.94 4.39 1.67
CA ALA A 9 10.20 5.06 1.33
C ALA A 9 9.98 6.52 0.93
N LEU A 10 9.01 6.78 0.05
CA LEU A 10 8.63 8.15 -0.33
C LEU A 10 8.20 8.98 0.89
N TYR A 11 7.44 8.38 1.82
CA TYR A 11 7.05 9.06 3.06
C TYR A 11 8.27 9.51 3.87
N ARG A 12 9.28 8.63 4.04
CA ARG A 12 10.53 8.98 4.74
C ARG A 12 11.31 10.07 4.03
N GLU A 13 11.34 10.06 2.69
CA GLU A 13 11.96 11.13 1.89
C GLU A 13 11.26 12.48 2.11
N LEU A 14 9.92 12.50 2.14
CA LEU A 14 9.16 13.72 2.42
C LEU A 14 9.44 14.26 3.82
N ILE A 15 9.52 13.39 4.83
CA ILE A 15 9.89 13.79 6.19
C ILE A 15 11.26 14.46 6.21
N ALA A 16 12.26 13.87 5.53
CA ALA A 16 13.61 14.41 5.49
C ALA A 16 13.66 15.82 4.86
N GLY A 17 12.78 16.11 3.90
CA GLY A 17 12.66 17.44 3.29
C GLY A 17 12.10 18.54 4.20
N TYR A 18 11.43 18.20 5.30
CA TYR A 18 10.81 19.16 6.22
C TYR A 18 11.71 19.63 7.38
N GLY A 19 12.94 19.12 7.50
CA GLY A 19 13.85 19.46 8.62
C GLY A 19 13.32 19.02 9.99
N ASP A 20 13.70 19.70 11.08
CA ASP A 20 13.33 19.35 12.47
C ASP A 20 12.01 19.97 12.98
N GLY A 21 11.09 20.34 12.09
CA GLY A 21 9.80 20.86 12.52
C GLY A 21 8.95 19.81 13.25
N GLU A 22 8.34 20.20 14.38
CA GLU A 22 7.57 19.33 15.31
C GLU A 22 6.37 18.57 14.69
N GLU A 23 6.03 18.84 13.43
CA GLU A 23 4.90 18.20 12.73
C GLU A 23 5.27 17.67 11.34
N ARG A 24 6.56 17.48 11.04
CA ARG A 24 7.01 17.03 9.71
C ARG A 24 6.34 15.75 9.24
N GLU A 25 6.13 14.80 10.16
CA GLU A 25 5.50 13.50 9.89
C GLU A 25 4.03 13.66 9.53
N LEU A 26 3.31 14.50 10.29
CA LEU A 26 1.91 14.82 10.03
C LEU A 26 1.75 15.55 8.70
N ARG A 27 2.61 16.53 8.40
CA ARG A 27 2.60 17.25 7.13
C ARG A 27 2.86 16.32 5.95
N ALA A 28 3.87 15.46 6.02
CA ALA A 28 4.18 14.49 4.99
C ALA A 28 3.00 13.52 4.76
N ALA A 29 2.41 13.00 5.84
CA ALA A 29 1.28 12.08 5.76
C ALA A 29 0.04 12.75 5.14
N ALA A 30 -0.26 13.99 5.57
CA ALA A 30 -1.36 14.77 5.01
C ALA A 30 -1.18 15.03 3.51
N LYS A 31 0.04 15.37 3.06
CA LYS A 31 0.32 15.56 1.63
C LYS A 31 0.15 14.28 0.83
N LEU A 32 0.63 13.15 1.33
CA LEU A 32 0.42 11.86 0.68
C LEU A 32 -1.07 11.51 0.60
N LEU A 33 -1.83 11.72 1.68
CA LEU A 33 -3.26 11.48 1.70
C LEU A 33 -4.02 12.36 0.70
N MET A 34 -3.69 13.65 0.61
CA MET A 34 -4.30 14.56 -0.36
C MET A 34 -4.10 14.07 -1.80
N VAL A 35 -2.88 13.66 -2.15
CA VAL A 35 -2.57 13.12 -3.48
C VAL A 35 -3.30 11.80 -3.71
N ALA A 36 -3.29 10.90 -2.73
CA ALA A 36 -3.97 9.61 -2.82
C ALA A 36 -5.48 9.78 -3.02
N LEU A 37 -6.14 10.65 -2.26
CA LEU A 37 -7.57 10.94 -2.42
C LEU A 37 -7.88 11.54 -3.79
N SER A 38 -7.03 12.44 -4.31
CA SER A 38 -7.18 12.97 -5.67
C SER A 38 -7.15 11.85 -6.71
N LYS A 39 -6.24 10.88 -6.56
CA LYS A 39 -6.10 9.76 -7.50
C LYS A 39 -7.18 8.69 -7.34
N LEU A 40 -7.65 8.43 -6.12
CA LEU A 40 -8.80 7.57 -5.88
C LEU A 40 -10.07 8.15 -6.49
N LYS A 41 -10.30 9.47 -6.35
CA LYS A 41 -11.42 10.14 -7.01
C LYS A 41 -11.32 10.06 -8.54
N GLU A 42 -10.11 10.21 -9.09
CA GLU A 42 -9.86 10.21 -10.54
C GLU A 42 -10.03 8.81 -11.16
N HIS A 43 -9.56 7.76 -10.47
CA HIS A 43 -9.41 6.41 -11.05
C HIS A 43 -10.28 5.33 -10.40
N GLY A 44 -10.85 5.57 -9.21
CA GLY A 44 -11.53 4.55 -8.41
C GLY A 44 -12.99 4.27 -8.79
N GLY A 45 -13.52 4.94 -9.81
CA GLY A 45 -14.92 4.77 -10.24
C GLY A 45 -15.93 5.11 -9.14
N PRO A 46 -17.20 4.70 -9.25
CA PRO A 46 -18.24 5.09 -8.28
C PRO A 46 -17.99 4.64 -6.82
N GLY A 47 -17.15 3.62 -6.60
CA GLY A 47 -16.91 3.00 -5.30
C GLY A 47 -15.76 3.59 -4.49
N TRP A 48 -15.06 4.61 -4.98
CA TRP A 48 -13.83 5.10 -4.35
C TRP A 48 -14.04 5.61 -2.91
N GLN A 49 -15.19 6.24 -2.63
CA GLN A 49 -15.51 6.74 -1.29
C GLN A 49 -15.73 5.59 -0.30
N GLY A 50 -16.48 4.57 -0.70
CA GLY A 50 -16.71 3.39 0.14
C GLY A 50 -15.41 2.70 0.54
N LEU A 51 -14.46 2.60 -0.39
CA LEU A 51 -13.13 2.04 -0.09
C LEU A 51 -12.38 2.86 0.98
N VAL A 52 -12.43 4.19 0.90
CA VAL A 52 -11.81 5.06 1.92
C VAL A 52 -12.52 4.89 3.27
N ASP A 53 -13.85 4.88 3.27
CA ASP A 53 -14.64 4.71 4.49
C ASP A 53 -14.36 3.36 5.16
N GLU A 54 -14.19 2.28 4.39
CA GLU A 54 -13.82 0.97 4.91
C GLU A 54 -12.49 0.99 5.66
N TYR A 55 -11.47 1.68 5.12
CA TYR A 55 -10.19 1.84 5.82
C TYR A 55 -10.31 2.66 7.11
N LEU A 56 -11.10 3.73 7.08
CA LEU A 56 -11.34 4.55 8.28
C LEU A 56 -12.13 3.79 9.35
N ILE A 57 -13.13 3.01 8.95
CA ILE A 57 -13.89 2.13 9.84
C ILE A 57 -12.97 1.06 10.44
N MET A 58 -12.09 0.46 9.64
CA MET A 58 -11.12 -0.52 10.11
C MET A 58 -10.18 0.09 11.15
N LEU A 59 -9.57 1.24 10.86
CA LEU A 59 -8.69 1.94 11.82
C LEU A 59 -9.39 2.24 13.15
N ARG A 60 -10.68 2.64 13.11
CA ARG A 60 -11.45 2.98 14.30
C ARG A 60 -11.85 1.74 15.12
N ASN A 61 -12.24 0.66 14.45
CA ASN A 61 -12.91 -0.47 15.10
C ASN A 61 -11.99 -1.69 15.30
N ASP A 62 -10.97 -1.87 14.46
CA ASP A 62 -10.05 -3.03 14.47
C ASP A 62 -8.66 -2.60 13.93
N PRO A 63 -7.90 -1.80 14.70
CA PRO A 63 -6.59 -1.30 14.28
C PRO A 63 -5.57 -2.43 14.07
N GLU A 64 -5.69 -3.54 14.81
CA GLU A 64 -4.80 -4.69 14.64
C GLU A 64 -4.98 -5.36 13.27
N ARG A 65 -6.22 -5.44 12.77
CA ARG A 65 -6.48 -5.93 11.40
C ARG A 65 -5.87 -5.01 10.36
N PHE A 66 -5.91 -3.69 10.59
CA PHE A 66 -5.26 -2.74 9.69
C PHE A 66 -3.75 -2.97 9.64
N GLU A 67 -3.10 -3.17 10.79
CA GLU A 67 -1.66 -3.50 10.84
C GLU A 67 -1.34 -4.83 10.14
N ARG A 68 -2.12 -5.89 10.38
CA ARG A 68 -1.94 -7.18 9.68
C ARG A 68 -2.07 -7.02 8.15
N MET A 69 -2.96 -6.14 7.70
CA MET A 69 -3.13 -5.82 6.28
C MET A 69 -1.89 -5.10 5.73
N LEU A 70 -1.32 -4.14 6.45
CA LEU A 70 -0.06 -3.48 6.07
C LEU A 70 1.10 -4.48 6.01
N GLU A 71 1.27 -5.32 7.04
CA GLU A 71 2.31 -6.34 7.08
C GLU A 71 2.23 -7.31 5.90
N SER A 72 1.02 -7.76 5.56
CA SER A 72 0.78 -8.61 4.40
C SER A 72 1.23 -7.96 3.08
N ASN A 73 1.08 -6.64 2.96
CA ASN A 73 1.50 -5.88 1.78
C ASN A 73 3.02 -5.58 1.75
N ARG A 74 3.72 -5.60 2.89
CA ARG A 74 5.18 -5.51 2.96
C ARG A 74 5.86 -6.79 2.50
N GLY A 75 5.26 -7.96 2.78
CA GLY A 75 5.87 -9.28 2.54
C GLY A 75 5.63 -9.92 1.16
N GLN A 76 4.68 -9.43 0.34
CA GLN A 76 4.40 -10.03 -0.97
C GLN A 76 5.40 -9.59 -2.06
N GLY A 77 6.66 -10.02 -1.90
CA GLY A 77 7.68 -10.02 -2.92
C GLY A 77 7.96 -11.44 -3.44
N LYS A 78 7.36 -11.78 -4.59
CA LYS A 78 7.82 -12.83 -5.54
C LYS A 78 7.83 -14.30 -5.04
N ARG A 79 6.72 -15.01 -5.23
CA ARG A 79 6.81 -16.36 -5.82
C ARG A 79 6.55 -16.22 -7.32
N PRO A 80 7.56 -16.38 -8.19
CA PRO A 80 7.24 -16.75 -9.57
C PRO A 80 6.48 -18.06 -9.44
N SER A 81 5.26 -18.12 -9.94
CA SER A 81 4.62 -19.40 -10.23
C SER A 81 5.55 -20.11 -11.22
N MET A 82 6.44 -20.94 -10.70
CA MET A 82 7.22 -21.87 -11.47
C MET A 82 6.18 -22.77 -12.13
N ARG A 83 5.98 -22.59 -13.44
CA ARG A 83 5.24 -23.56 -14.23
C ARG A 83 5.98 -24.88 -14.04
N GLU A 84 5.32 -25.84 -13.43
CA GLU A 84 5.74 -27.24 -13.53
C GLU A 84 5.63 -27.59 -15.01
N ASP A 85 6.75 -27.52 -15.74
CA ASP A 85 6.90 -28.18 -17.03
C ASP A 85 6.99 -29.69 -16.76
N GLY A 86 5.85 -30.26 -16.39
CA GLY A 86 5.62 -31.69 -16.34
C GLY A 86 5.06 -32.15 -17.68
N ALA A 87 5.93 -32.51 -18.62
CA ALA A 87 5.59 -33.47 -19.69
C ALA A 87 6.86 -34.00 -20.37
N GLY A 88 7.60 -34.85 -19.64
CA GLY A 88 8.19 -35.99 -20.30
C GLY A 88 7.06 -36.94 -20.70
N SER A 89 6.75 -37.03 -21.99
CA SER A 89 6.09 -38.20 -22.54
C SER A 89 6.83 -38.63 -23.79
N LEU A 90 7.57 -39.73 -23.62
CA LEU A 90 8.02 -40.62 -24.68
C LEU A 90 6.89 -40.82 -25.70
N ILE A 91 7.22 -40.66 -26.98
CA ILE A 91 6.43 -41.23 -28.06
C ILE A 91 7.37 -42.10 -28.89
N ALA A 92 7.08 -43.40 -28.81
CA ALA A 92 7.33 -44.52 -29.71
C ALA A 92 8.57 -44.50 -30.62
#